data_AF-F4SEG0-F1
#
_entry.id   AF-F4SEG0-F1
#
_cell.length_a   1.000
_cell.length_b   1.000
_cell.length_c   1.000
_cell.angle_alpha   90.00
_cell.angle_beta   90.00
_cell.angle_gamma   90.00
#
_symmetry.space_group_name_H-M   'P 1'
#
loop_
_entity.id
_entity.type
_entity.pdbx_description
1 polymer ?
#
loop_
_entity_poly.entity_id
_entity_poly.type
_entity_poly.pdbx_seq_one_letter_code
_entity_poly.pdbx_strand_id
1 'polypeptide(L)'
;MPDTRTESPVPGPLPPLEEFLDRAKISPNNENTCALLKKLDIIDYEALLSPSLDVPTLAGLGFAFEAAVRLHNQAPLYRAELKKRKNPGFWD
;
A
#
# COMPACT_ATOMS: atom_id res chain seq x y z
N MET A 1 39.43 9.87 9.50
CA MET A 1 38.21 9.89 8.67
C MET A 1 37.11 9.27 9.51
N PRO A 2 36.08 10.01 9.97
CA PRO A 2 34.97 9.38 10.64
C PRO A 2 34.09 8.74 9.57
N ASP A 3 33.84 7.45 9.73
CA ASP A 3 32.94 6.63 8.94
C ASP A 3 31.51 7.14 9.21
N THR A 4 31.05 8.12 8.44
CA THR A 4 29.64 8.53 8.45
C THR A 4 28.85 7.48 7.68
N ARG A 5 28.72 6.28 8.25
CA ARG A 5 27.59 5.40 7.93
C ARG A 5 26.36 6.12 8.43
N THR A 6 25.75 6.89 7.53
CA THR A 6 24.40 7.41 7.67
C THR A 6 23.51 6.19 7.89
N GLU A 7 23.28 5.88 9.17
CA GLU A 7 22.30 4.90 9.60
C GLU A 7 20.99 5.38 8.98
N SER A 8 20.59 4.71 7.89
CA SER A 8 19.35 5.07 7.21
C SER A 8 18.25 5.04 8.26
N PRO A 9 17.41 6.09 8.35
CA PRO A 9 16.37 6.13 9.37
C PRO A 9 15.61 4.82 9.31
N VAL A 10 15.49 4.15 10.47
CA VAL A 10 14.76 2.90 10.58
C VAL A 10 13.41 3.13 9.90
N PRO A 11 13.04 2.32 8.89
CA PRO A 11 11.74 2.43 8.23
C PRO A 11 10.67 2.56 9.31
N GLY A 12 9.92 3.66 9.31
CA GLY A 12 8.79 3.79 10.20
C GLY A 12 7.84 2.59 10.01
N PRO A 13 7.02 2.26 11.03
CA PRO A 13 6.04 1.19 10.88
C PRO A 13 5.20 1.43 9.63
N LEU A 14 4.92 0.35 8.87
CA LEU A 14 4.01 0.42 7.74
C LEU A 14 2.68 1.03 8.23
N PRO A 15 2.06 1.92 7.45
CA PRO A 15 0.78 2.48 7.84
C PRO A 15 -0.25 1.35 8.00
N PRO A 16 -1.19 1.49 8.93
CA PRO A 16 -2.23 0.50 9.11
C PRO A 16 -3.06 0.36 7.83
N LEU A 17 -3.58 -0.85 7.60
CA LEU A 17 -4.50 -1.14 6.49
C LEU A 17 -5.65 -0.13 6.40
N GLU A 18 -6.11 0.35 7.55
CA GLU A 18 -7.19 1.33 7.68
C GLU A 18 -6.89 2.64 6.94
N GLU A 19 -5.64 3.09 6.92
CA GLU A 19 -5.23 4.32 6.22
C GLU A 19 -5.31 4.13 4.70
N PHE A 20 -4.93 2.93 4.22
CA PHE A 20 -5.06 2.59 2.81
C PHE A 20 -6.53 2.48 2.38
N LEU A 21 -7.36 1.86 3.22
CA LEU A 21 -8.79 1.70 2.97
C LEU A 21 -9.51 3.06 2.93
N ASP A 22 -9.21 3.95 3.87
CA ASP A 22 -9.75 5.31 3.90
C ASP A 22 -9.42 6.07 2.61
N ARG A 23 -8.16 5.97 2.17
CA ARG A 23 -7.68 6.60 0.93
C ARG A 23 -8.33 6.00 -0.31
N ALA A 24 -8.52 4.68 -0.34
CA ALA A 24 -9.28 3.98 -1.37
C ALA A 24 -10.80 4.23 -1.28
N LYS A 25 -11.27 5.00 -0.30
CA LYS A 25 -12.69 5.22 0.01
C LYS A 25 -13.44 3.89 0.15
N ILE A 26 -12.77 2.87 0.65
CA ILE A 26 -13.37 1.57 0.94
C ILE A 26 -13.84 1.64 2.38
N SER A 27 -15.14 1.50 2.58
CA SER A 27 -15.68 1.50 3.93
C SER A 27 -15.04 0.39 4.76
N PRO A 28 -14.64 0.65 6.01
CA PRO A 28 -14.06 -0.37 6.90
C PRO A 28 -15.03 -1.54 7.16
N ASN A 29 -16.34 -1.30 7.00
CA ASN A 29 -17.39 -2.33 7.03
C ASN A 29 -17.43 -3.24 5.79
N ASN A 30 -16.58 -3.02 4.79
CA ASN A 30 -16.45 -3.95 3.67
C ASN A 30 -15.57 -5.14 4.10
N GLU A 31 -16.12 -5.98 4.97
CA GLU A 31 -15.42 -7.09 5.62
C GLU A 31 -14.74 -8.02 4.60
N ASN A 32 -15.39 -8.25 3.45
CA ASN A 32 -14.85 -9.09 2.39
C ASN A 32 -13.57 -8.47 1.78
N THR A 33 -13.62 -7.18 1.42
CA THR A 33 -12.47 -6.47 0.87
C THR A 33 -11.32 -6.37 1.88
N CYS A 34 -11.65 -6.08 3.15
CA CYS A 34 -10.68 -6.05 4.24
C CYS A 34 -10.03 -7.42 4.49
N ALA A 35 -10.82 -8.50 4.48
CA ALA A 35 -10.32 -9.86 4.66
C ALA A 35 -9.41 -10.30 3.50
N LEU A 36 -9.77 -9.96 2.25
CA LEU A 36 -8.94 -10.25 1.08
C LEU A 36 -7.61 -9.47 1.12
N LEU A 37 -7.63 -8.19 1.47
CA LEU A 37 -6.41 -7.38 1.59
C LEU A 37 -5.46 -7.93 2.66
N LYS A 38 -5.99 -8.34 3.83
CA LYS A 38 -5.20 -8.98 4.89
C LYS A 38 -4.65 -10.34 4.46
N LYS A 39 -5.46 -11.14 3.76
CA LYS A 39 -5.07 -12.48 3.29
C LYS A 39 -3.98 -12.44 2.23
N LEU A 40 -3.98 -11.41 1.38
CA LEU A 40 -3.08 -11.27 0.24
C LEU A 40 -1.85 -10.40 0.54
N ASP A 41 -1.75 -9.87 1.76
CA ASP A 41 -0.66 -8.99 2.20
C ASP A 41 -0.39 -7.81 1.24
N ILE A 42 -1.47 -7.31 0.59
CA ILE A 42 -1.41 -6.22 -0.41
C ILE A 42 -0.95 -4.89 0.20
N ILE A 43 -0.75 -4.84 1.52
CA ILE A 43 -0.29 -3.65 2.25
C ILE A 43 1.22 -3.46 2.10
N ASP A 44 1.96 -4.49 1.68
CA ASP A 44 3.40 -4.37 1.47
C ASP A 44 3.72 -3.58 0.19
N TYR A 45 4.79 -2.78 0.28
CA TYR A 45 5.33 -2.02 -0.82
C TYR A 45 5.59 -2.92 -2.05
N GLU A 46 6.02 -4.17 -1.88
CA GLU A 46 6.28 -5.08 -3.00
C GLU A 46 5.01 -5.65 -3.63
N ALA A 47 3.99 -5.92 -2.81
CA ALA A 47 2.72 -6.44 -3.31
C ALA A 47 2.03 -5.40 -4.21
N LEU A 48 1.98 -4.13 -3.78
CA LEU A 48 1.44 -2.99 -4.56
C LEU A 48 2.21 -2.68 -5.86
N LEU A 49 3.45 -3.16 -5.97
CA LEU A 49 4.28 -3.00 -7.16
C LEU A 49 4.17 -4.13 -8.14
N SER A 50 3.60 -5.25 -7.72
CA SER A 50 3.44 -6.36 -8.61
C SER A 50 2.49 -5.95 -9.73
N PRO A 51 2.89 -6.12 -11.00
CA PRO A 51 1.99 -5.89 -12.15
C PRO A 51 0.72 -6.75 -12.08
N SER A 52 0.69 -7.72 -11.16
CA SER A 52 -0.43 -8.57 -10.76
C SER A 52 -1.57 -7.87 -10.00
N LEU A 53 -1.53 -6.55 -9.77
CA LEU A 53 -2.60 -5.78 -9.10
C LEU A 53 -3.45 -4.94 -10.07
N ASP A 54 -3.54 -5.37 -11.32
CA ASP A 54 -4.48 -4.83 -12.29
C ASP A 54 -5.93 -5.14 -11.91
N VAL A 55 -6.88 -4.32 -12.40
CA VAL A 55 -8.30 -4.46 -12.08
C VAL A 55 -8.84 -5.88 -12.40
N PRO A 56 -8.52 -6.50 -13.55
CA PRO A 56 -8.89 -7.89 -13.83
C PRO A 56 -8.37 -8.89 -12.80
N THR A 57 -7.11 -8.78 -12.37
CA THR A 57 -6.56 -9.69 -11.36
C THR A 57 -7.21 -9.49 -9.99
N LEU A 58 -7.45 -8.24 -9.58
CA LEU A 58 -8.23 -7.94 -8.37
C LEU A 58 -9.65 -8.53 -8.45
N ALA A 59 -10.33 -8.40 -9.59
CA ALA A 59 -11.63 -9.03 -9.78
C ALA A 59 -11.55 -10.57 -9.69
N GLY A 60 -10.51 -11.18 -10.27
CA GLY A 60 -10.25 -12.62 -10.17
C GLY A 60 -9.94 -13.12 -8.75
N LEU A 61 -9.43 -12.24 -7.88
CA LEU A 61 -9.20 -12.50 -6.46
C LEU A 61 -10.46 -12.33 -5.60
N GLY A 62 -11.59 -11.95 -6.20
CA GLY A 62 -12.88 -11.81 -5.53
C GLY A 62 -13.19 -10.38 -5.04
N PHE A 63 -12.38 -9.38 -5.42
CA PHE A 63 -12.71 -7.98 -5.14
C PHE A 63 -13.90 -7.54 -5.99
N ALA A 64 -14.81 -6.76 -5.39
CA ALA A 64 -15.84 -6.07 -6.14
C ALA A 64 -15.19 -5.13 -7.17
N PHE A 65 -15.74 -5.06 -8.39
CA PHE A 65 -15.15 -4.27 -9.49
C PHE A 65 -14.83 -2.83 -9.08
N GLU A 66 -15.75 -2.16 -8.38
CA GLU A 66 -15.54 -0.80 -7.92
C GLU A 66 -14.40 -0.69 -6.89
N ALA A 67 -14.30 -1.64 -5.96
CA ALA A 67 -13.20 -1.71 -5.01
C ALA A 67 -11.87 -1.97 -5.73
N ALA A 68 -11.85 -2.88 -6.70
CA ALA A 68 -10.67 -3.18 -7.52
C ALA A 68 -10.15 -1.94 -8.27
N VAL A 69 -11.05 -1.16 -8.90
CA VAL A 69 -10.68 0.09 -9.57
C VAL A 69 -10.10 1.11 -8.59
N ARG A 70 -10.73 1.28 -7.42
CA ARG A 70 -10.27 2.22 -6.38
C ARG A 70 -8.90 1.82 -5.83
N LEU A 71 -8.70 0.52 -5.56
CA LEU A 71 -7.41 -0.03 -5.10
C LEU A 71 -6.31 0.20 -6.13
N HIS A 72 -6.54 -0.16 -7.40
CA HIS A 72 -5.57 0.08 -8.47
C HIS A 72 -5.23 1.57 -8.60
N ASN A 73 -6.22 2.47 -8.57
CA ASN A 73 -5.98 3.90 -8.75
C ASN A 73 -5.25 4.53 -7.56
N GLN A 74 -5.48 4.04 -6.33
CA GLN A 74 -4.84 4.59 -5.14
C GLN A 74 -3.48 3.95 -4.82
N ALA A 75 -3.21 2.73 -5.30
CA ALA A 75 -1.92 2.05 -5.15
C ALA A 75 -0.70 2.94 -5.45
N PRO A 76 -0.61 3.68 -6.58
CA PRO A 76 0.55 4.54 -6.86
C PRO A 76 0.66 5.73 -5.89
N LEU A 77 -0.45 6.29 -5.44
CA LEU A 77 -0.47 7.43 -4.49
C LEU A 77 -0.06 6.98 -3.08
N TYR A 78 -0.59 5.86 -2.62
CA TYR A 78 -0.22 5.25 -1.35
C TYR A 78 1.26 4.86 -1.35
N ARG A 79 1.77 4.32 -2.46
CA ARG A 79 3.20 4.02 -2.66
C ARG A 79 4.09 5.26 -2.50
N ALA A 80 3.73 6.38 -3.10
CA ALA A 80 4.52 7.62 -3.01
C ALA A 80 4.64 8.08 -1.55
N GLU A 81 3.58 7.89 -0.77
CA GLU A 81 3.56 8.21 0.65
C GLU A 81 4.36 7.23 1.50
N LEU A 82 4.25 5.92 1.23
CA LEU A 82 5.08 4.89 1.86
C LEU A 82 6.58 5.17 1.65
N LYS A 83 6.97 5.53 0.43
CA LYS A 83 8.35 5.95 0.13
C LYS A 83 8.78 7.16 0.94
N LYS A 84 7.90 8.17 1.06
CA LYS A 84 8.16 9.38 1.83
C LYS A 84 8.34 9.08 3.34
N ARG A 85 7.54 8.16 3.89
CA ARG A 85 7.66 7.73 5.30
C ARG A 85 8.89 6.87 5.55
N LYS A 86 9.26 6.01 4.60
CA LYS A 86 10.46 5.15 4.70
C LYS A 86 11.76 5.91 4.47
N ASN A 87 11.73 7.03 3.73
CA ASN A 87 12.91 7.85 3.48
C ASN A 87 12.59 9.35 3.64
N PRO A 88 12.47 9.84 4.88
CA PRO A 88 12.14 11.23 5.16
C PRO A 88 13.19 12.23 4.67
N GLY A 89 14.43 11.79 4.38
CA GLY A 89 15.54 12.62 3.89
C GLY A 89 15.78 12.56 2.38
N PHE A 90 14.89 11.97 1.56
CA PHE A 90 15.09 11.87 0.11
C PHE A 90 14.82 13.18 -0.66
N TRP A 91 14.22 14.18 0.02
CA TRP A 91 13.82 15.45 -0.59
C TRP A 91 14.40 16.67 0.14
N ASP A 92 15.50 16.49 0.88
CA ASP A 92 16.30 17.62 1.41
C ASP A 92 17.40 17.99 0.40
#